data_AF-A0A8H4ACM8-F1
#
_entry.id   AF-A0A8H4ACM8-F1
#
_cell.length_a   1.000
_cell.length_b   1.000
_cell.length_c   1.000
_cell.angle_alpha   90.00
_cell.angle_beta   90.00
_cell.angle_gamma   90.00
#
_symmetry.space_group_name_H-M   'P 1'
#
loop_
_entity.id
_entity.type
_entity.pdbx_description
1 polymer ?
#
loop_
_entity_poly.entity_id
_entity_poly.type
_entity_poly.pdbx_seq_one_letter_code
_entity_poly.pdbx_strand_id
1 'polypeptide(L)'
;MNFIAMRLWKSSAIQSIEEQSEQILAPSRNDINEFITQKVVVKALKRYLSGANIEKLKKCETIDQLIKLTREIFKICFNAYNTKAIKDLDYLTINCKIPSKSGKNIDSIATYAKQY
;
A
#
# COMPACT_ATOMS: atom_id res chain seq x y z
N MET A 1 -10.77 -6.21 -49.61
CA MET A 1 -11.23 -5.43 -48.43
C MET A 1 -10.94 -3.96 -48.67
N ASN A 2 -11.92 -3.08 -48.49
CA ASN A 2 -11.81 -1.64 -48.75
C ASN A 2 -11.11 -0.93 -47.56
N PHE A 3 -10.10 -0.10 -47.82
CA PHE A 3 -9.35 0.66 -46.81
C PHE A 3 -10.25 1.52 -45.91
N ILE A 4 -11.37 2.01 -46.45
CA ILE A 4 -12.36 2.79 -45.70
C ILE A 4 -13.03 1.92 -44.62
N ALA A 5 -13.41 0.69 -44.97
CA ALA A 5 -14.01 -0.25 -44.02
C ALA A 5 -13.03 -0.65 -42.90
N MET A 6 -11.74 -0.79 -43.23
CA MET A 6 -10.71 -1.11 -42.24
C MET A 6 -10.45 0.03 -41.26
N ARG A 7 -10.53 1.29 -41.73
CA ARG A 7 -10.38 2.49 -40.88
C ARG A 7 -11.56 2.70 -39.94
N LEU A 8 -12.78 2.45 -40.44
CA LEU A 8 -14.00 2.51 -39.63
C LEU A 8 -14.02 1.42 -38.56
N TRP A 9 -13.63 0.19 -38.90
CA TRP A 9 -13.51 -0.89 -37.92
C TRP A 9 -12.47 -0.57 -36.85
N LYS A 10 -11.30 -0.04 -37.24
CA LYS A 10 -10.27 0.37 -36.27
C LYS A 10 -10.75 1.50 -35.36
N SER A 11 -11.50 2.47 -35.89
CA SER A 11 -12.04 3.59 -35.10
C SER A 11 -13.13 3.13 -34.14
N SER A 12 -14.04 2.25 -34.58
CA SER A 12 -15.09 1.65 -33.75
C SER A 12 -14.49 0.74 -32.66
N ALA A 13 -13.43 -0.01 -32.97
CA ALA A 13 -12.72 -0.83 -32.00
C ALA A 13 -11.98 0.02 -30.96
N ILE A 14 -11.33 1.11 -31.37
CA ILE A 14 -10.69 2.07 -30.45
C ILE A 14 -11.74 2.71 -29.54
N GLN A 15 -12.87 3.14 -30.10
CA GLN A 15 -13.95 3.74 -29.33
C GLN A 15 -14.62 2.72 -28.38
N SER A 16 -14.74 1.45 -28.79
CA SER A 16 -15.20 0.37 -27.91
C SER A 16 -14.20 0.07 -26.78
N ILE A 17 -12.89 0.23 -27.04
CA ILE A 17 -11.84 0.07 -26.02
C ILE A 17 -11.83 1.26 -25.06
N GLU A 18 -12.04 2.49 -25.55
CA GLU A 18 -12.19 3.69 -24.73
C GLU A 18 -13.46 3.64 -23.87
N GLU A 19 -14.60 3.24 -24.44
CA GLU A 19 -15.86 3.05 -23.70
C GLU A 19 -15.77 1.91 -22.67
N GLN A 20 -14.97 0.86 -22.92
CA GLN A 20 -14.65 -0.15 -21.90
C GLN A 20 -13.59 0.29 -20.88
N SER A 21 -12.86 1.38 -21.15
CA SER A 21 -11.90 1.98 -20.21
C SER A 21 -12.53 2.99 -19.26
N GLU A 22 -13.79 3.39 -19.49
CA GLU A 22 -14.51 4.37 -18.68
C GLU A 22 -15.59 3.73 -17.79
N GLN A 23 -15.18 2.86 -16.88
CA GLN A 23 -15.58 2.90 -15.47
C GLN A 23 -14.52 2.11 -14.69
N ILE A 24 -13.38 2.73 -14.38
CA ILE A 24 -12.51 2.21 -13.32
C ILE A 24 -13.29 2.39 -12.01
N LEU A 25 -14.15 1.42 -11.71
CA LEU A 25 -14.87 1.37 -10.46
C LEU A 25 -13.83 1.28 -9.34
N ALA A 26 -13.99 2.12 -8.32
CA ALA A 26 -13.19 2.01 -7.11
C ALA A 26 -13.26 0.56 -6.61
N PRO A 27 -12.11 -0.09 -6.35
CA PRO A 27 -12.09 -1.49 -5.97
C PRO A 27 -12.88 -1.63 -4.67
N SER A 28 -13.70 -2.67 -4.61
CA SER A 28 -14.50 -2.92 -3.43
C SER A 28 -13.60 -3.19 -2.22
N ARG A 29 -14.15 -3.07 -1.02
CA ARG A 29 -13.40 -3.42 0.20
C ARG A 29 -12.89 -4.86 0.16
N ASN A 30 -13.63 -5.78 -0.46
CA ASN A 30 -13.22 -7.18 -0.58
C ASN A 30 -12.04 -7.33 -1.53
N ASP A 31 -12.09 -6.67 -2.70
CA ASP A 31 -10.99 -6.70 -3.68
C ASP A 31 -9.68 -6.17 -3.06
N ILE A 32 -9.78 -5.08 -2.30
CA ILE A 32 -8.64 -4.49 -1.59
C ILE A 32 -8.10 -5.47 -0.53
N ASN A 33 -8.98 -6.15 0.21
CA ASN A 33 -8.56 -7.09 1.25
C ASN A 33 -7.88 -8.34 0.66
N GLU A 34 -8.41 -8.86 -0.45
CA GLU A 34 -7.87 -10.02 -1.17
C GLU A 34 -6.53 -9.69 -1.83
N PHE A 35 -6.40 -8.49 -2.41
CA PHE A 35 -5.16 -8.03 -3.01
C PHE A 35 -4.09 -7.69 -1.97
N ILE A 36 -4.44 -6.88 -0.95
CA ILE A 36 -3.51 -6.41 0.09
C ILE A 36 -3.46 -7.44 1.22
N THR A 37 -2.74 -8.51 0.94
CA THR A 37 -2.40 -9.56 1.90
C THR A 37 -1.17 -9.20 2.72
N GLN A 38 -0.96 -9.90 3.84
CA GLN A 38 0.28 -9.82 4.62
C GLN A 38 1.53 -10.01 3.75
N LYS A 39 1.50 -10.93 2.78
CA LYS A 39 2.63 -11.21 1.88
C LYS A 39 2.99 -9.99 1.03
N VAL A 40 1.99 -9.31 0.48
CA VAL A 40 2.17 -8.08 -0.32
C VAL A 40 2.74 -6.96 0.55
N VAL A 41 2.17 -6.75 1.73
CA VAL A 41 2.61 -5.73 2.68
C VAL A 41 4.05 -6.00 3.13
N VAL A 42 4.38 -7.22 3.53
CA VAL A 42 5.76 -7.59 3.91
C VAL A 42 6.73 -7.37 2.76
N LYS A 43 6.36 -7.69 1.52
CA LYS A 43 7.20 -7.47 0.34
C LYS A 43 7.47 -5.98 0.13
N ALA A 44 6.46 -5.13 0.29
CA ALA A 44 6.61 -3.68 0.22
C ALA A 44 7.49 -3.15 1.37
N LEU A 45 7.21 -3.55 2.60
CA LEU A 45 7.94 -3.12 3.80
C LEU A 45 9.42 -3.50 3.75
N LYS A 46 9.79 -4.66 3.20
CA LYS A 46 11.19 -5.06 3.04
C LYS A 46 12.05 -4.02 2.31
N ARG A 47 11.45 -3.23 1.40
CA ARG A 47 12.14 -2.16 0.67
C ARG A 47 12.47 -0.96 1.55
N TYR A 48 11.66 -0.68 2.57
CA TYR A 48 11.75 0.53 3.39
C TYR A 48 12.24 0.24 4.82
N LEU A 49 12.06 -0.99 5.32
CA LEU A 49 12.41 -1.45 6.66
C LEU A 49 13.52 -2.51 6.63
N SER A 50 14.63 -2.22 5.93
CA SER A 50 15.77 -3.14 5.82
C SER A 50 16.39 -3.52 7.17
N GLY A 51 16.30 -2.60 8.14
CA GLY A 51 16.75 -2.80 9.52
C GLY A 51 15.76 -3.56 10.41
N ALA A 52 14.57 -3.93 9.93
CA ALA A 52 13.58 -4.65 10.72
C ALA A 52 13.78 -6.17 10.68
N ASN A 53 13.49 -6.82 11.80
CA ASN A 53 13.36 -8.27 11.89
C ASN A 53 11.97 -8.67 11.35
N ILE A 54 11.89 -8.87 10.04
CA ILE A 54 10.64 -9.19 9.35
C ILE A 54 10.00 -10.48 9.88
N GLU A 55 10.77 -11.48 10.28
CA GLU A 55 10.22 -12.73 10.82
C GLU A 55 9.55 -12.54 12.18
N LYS A 56 10.10 -11.67 13.04
CA LYS A 56 9.43 -11.26 14.29
C LYS A 56 8.23 -10.35 14.00
N LEU A 57 8.36 -9.44 13.04
CA LEU A 57 7.30 -8.50 12.68
C LEU A 57 6.04 -9.26 12.23
N LYS A 58 6.18 -10.30 11.40
CA LYS A 58 5.07 -11.15 10.93
C LYS A 58 4.27 -11.83 12.05
N LYS A 59 4.84 -11.95 13.26
CA LYS A 59 4.26 -12.66 14.40
C LYS A 59 3.73 -11.72 15.48
N CYS A 60 3.84 -10.41 15.30
CA CYS A 60 3.36 -9.42 16.26
C CYS A 60 2.20 -8.61 15.68
N GLU A 61 1.34 -8.09 16.56
CA GLU A 61 0.17 -7.29 16.20
C GLU A 61 0.48 -6.08 15.30
N THR A 62 1.71 -5.56 15.36
CA THR A 62 2.20 -4.49 14.47
C THR A 62 1.98 -4.84 12.98
N ILE A 63 2.08 -6.10 12.56
CA ILE A 63 1.85 -6.43 11.14
C ILE A 63 0.40 -6.22 10.72
N ASP A 64 -0.56 -6.50 11.60
CA ASP A 64 -1.98 -6.33 11.32
C ASP A 64 -2.33 -4.84 11.21
N GLN A 65 -1.72 -4.00 12.06
CA GLN A 65 -1.80 -2.55 11.98
C GLN A 65 -1.22 -2.02 10.66
N LEU A 66 -0.06 -2.53 10.22
CA LEU A 66 0.55 -2.14 8.95
C LEU A 66 -0.25 -2.62 7.73
N ILE A 67 -0.89 -3.78 7.80
CA ILE A 67 -1.82 -4.25 6.76
C ILE A 67 -3.03 -3.31 6.69
N LYS A 68 -3.64 -2.99 7.83
CA LYS A 68 -4.77 -2.06 7.90
C LYS A 68 -4.40 -0.69 7.36
N LEU A 69 -3.25 -0.14 7.76
CA LEU A 69 -2.71 1.12 7.24
C LEU A 69 -2.57 1.08 5.71
N THR A 70 -1.95 0.02 5.18
CA THR A 70 -1.73 -0.11 3.73
C THR A 70 -3.06 -0.13 2.97
N ARG A 71 -4.09 -0.80 3.50
CA ARG A 71 -5.43 -0.84 2.92
C ARG A 71 -6.11 0.53 2.93
N GLU A 72 -6.03 1.28 4.03
CA GLU A 72 -6.62 2.61 4.10
C GLU A 72 -5.88 3.62 3.20
N ILE A 73 -4.55 3.58 3.17
CA ILE A 73 -3.76 4.40 2.24
C ILE A 73 -4.14 4.07 0.79
N PHE A 74 -4.27 2.79 0.44
CA PHE A 74 -4.65 2.39 -0.91
C PHE A 74 -6.01 2.95 -1.32
N LYS A 75 -7.03 2.90 -0.45
CA LYS A 75 -8.35 3.51 -0.71
C LYS A 75 -8.25 5.01 -0.99
N ILE A 76 -7.48 5.74 -0.18
CA ILE A 76 -7.30 7.19 -0.35
C ILE A 76 -6.59 7.47 -1.68
N CYS A 77 -5.50 6.76 -1.97
CA CYS A 77 -4.73 6.93 -3.20
C CYS A 77 -5.53 6.58 -4.45
N PHE A 78 -6.42 5.59 -4.38
CA PHE A 78 -7.22 5.15 -5.52
C PHE A 78 -8.33 6.16 -5.88
N ASN A 79 -9.03 6.71 -4.89
CA ASN A 79 -10.18 7.58 -5.14
C ASN A 79 -9.78 9.01 -5.49
N ALA A 80 -8.95 9.62 -4.64
CA ALA A 80 -8.45 10.98 -4.84
C ALA A 80 -7.28 11.18 -3.87
N TYR A 81 -6.06 11.13 -4.41
CA TYR A 81 -4.84 11.25 -3.62
C TYR A 81 -4.90 12.46 -2.68
N ASN A 82 -4.95 12.19 -1.37
CA ASN A 82 -5.13 13.21 -0.34
C ASN A 82 -4.11 13.01 0.77
N THR A 83 -3.06 13.82 0.75
CA THR A 83 -1.96 13.77 1.73
C THR A 83 -2.42 14.06 3.15
N LYS A 84 -3.44 14.90 3.34
CA LYS A 84 -4.00 15.18 4.68
C LYS A 84 -4.69 13.95 5.24
N ALA A 85 -5.55 13.31 4.45
CA ALA A 85 -6.22 12.07 4.84
C ALA A 85 -5.21 10.93 5.13
N ILE A 86 -4.11 10.85 4.38
CA ILE A 86 -3.03 9.89 4.66
C ILE A 86 -2.35 10.19 6.00
N LYS A 87 -2.06 11.47 6.30
CA LYS A 87 -1.48 11.88 7.59
C LYS A 87 -2.42 11.58 8.76
N ASP A 88 -3.72 11.74 8.56
CA ASP A 88 -4.73 11.44 9.57
C ASP A 88 -4.79 9.94 9.91
N LEU A 89 -4.14 9.06 9.15
CA LEU A 89 -4.01 7.63 9.48
C LEU A 89 -2.89 7.32 10.50
N ASP A 90 -2.11 8.31 10.95
CA ASP A 90 -1.00 8.11 11.90
C ASP A 90 -1.44 7.44 13.22
N TYR A 91 -2.69 7.62 13.63
CA TYR A 91 -3.26 6.92 14.80
C TYR A 91 -3.20 5.40 14.68
N LEU A 92 -3.18 4.84 13.46
CA LEU A 92 -3.04 3.40 13.25
C LEU A 92 -1.66 2.88 13.64
N THR A 93 -0.65 3.77 13.66
CA THR A 93 0.75 3.42 13.89
C THR A 93 1.36 4.00 15.16
N ILE A 94 0.63 4.82 15.91
CA ILE A 94 1.15 5.52 17.10
C ILE A 94 1.80 4.59 18.15
N ASN A 95 1.32 3.35 18.26
CA ASN A 95 1.82 2.35 19.21
C ASN A 95 2.58 1.19 18.54
N CYS A 96 2.83 1.27 17.22
CA CYS A 96 3.52 0.23 16.48
C CYS A 96 4.97 0.08 16.95
N LYS A 97 5.36 -1.13 17.33
CA LYS A 97 6.76 -1.46 17.61
C LYS A 97 7.34 -2.27 16.46
N ILE A 98 8.34 -1.72 15.77
CA ILE A 98 9.07 -2.42 14.72
C ILE A 98 10.25 -3.15 15.35
N PRO A 99 10.28 -4.50 15.35
CA PRO A 99 11.37 -5.24 15.93
C PRO A 99 12.65 -5.01 15.11
N SER A 100 13.72 -4.58 15.76
CA SER A 100 15.02 -4.39 15.11
C SER A 100 15.66 -5.73 14.72
N LYS A 101 16.30 -5.76 13.55
CA LYS A 101 17.12 -6.90 13.09
C LYS A 101 18.38 -7.08 13.93
N SER A 102 18.96 -5.98 14.43
CA SER A 102 20.18 -6.03 15.26
C SER A 102 19.89 -6.34 16.73
N GLY A 103 18.61 -6.40 17.13
CA GLY A 103 18.22 -6.51 18.54
C GLY A 103 18.39 -5.20 19.34
N LYS A 104 19.03 -4.17 18.78
CA LYS A 104 19.11 -2.83 19.36
C LYS A 104 17.94 -2.01 18.86
N ASN A 105 17.05 -1.59 19.76
CA ASN A 105 15.95 -0.69 19.40
C ASN A 105 16.46 0.76 19.39
N ILE A 106 15.94 1.60 18.50
CA ILE A 106 16.36 3.02 18.42
C ILE A 106 16.11 3.72 19.77
N ASP A 107 15.07 3.34 20.50
CA ASP A 107 14.77 3.83 21.86
C ASP A 107 15.90 3.56 22.87
N SER A 108 16.66 2.48 22.69
CA SER A 108 17.79 2.18 23.58
C SER A 108 18.92 3.20 23.43
N ILE A 109 19.09 3.81 22.25
CA ILE A 109 20.17 4.78 21.98
C ILE A 109 19.86 6.13 22.64
N ALA A 110 18.60 6.57 22.64
CA ALA A 110 18.17 7.81 23.28
C ALA A 110 18.31 7.78 24.82
N THR A 111 18.32 6.59 25.42
CA THR A 111 18.50 6.43 26.87
C THR A 111 19.97 6.63 27.29
N TYR A 112 20.93 6.19 26.47
CA TYR A 112 22.36 6.41 26.73
C TYR A 112 22.82 7.86 26.49
N ALA A 113 22.16 8.58 25.57
CA ALA A 113 22.50 9.97 25.25
C ALA A 113 22.07 11.00 26.32
N LYS A 114 21.31 10.59 27.36
CA LYS A 114 20.91 11.44 28.49
C LYS A 114 21.81 11.31 29.72
N GLN A 115 22.89 10.53 29.63
CA GLN A 115 23.84 10.31 30.73
C GLN A 115 25.14 11.12 30.60
N TYR A 116 25.22 12.03 29.64
CA TYR A 116 26.34 12.96 29.45
C TYR A 116 25.83 14.39 29.31
#